data_AF-A0NNJ0-F1
#
_entry.id   AF-A0NNJ0-F1
#
_cell.length_a   1.000
_cell.length_b   1.000
_cell.length_c   1.000
_cell.angle_alpha   90.00
_cell.angle_beta   90.00
_cell.angle_gamma   90.00
#
_symmetry.space_group_name_H-M   'P 1'
#
loop_
_entity.id
_entity.type
_entity.pdbx_description
1 polymer ?
#
loop_
_entity_poly.entity_id
_entity_poly.type
_entity_poly.pdbx_seq_one_letter_code
_entity_poly.pdbx_strand_id
1 'polypeptide(L)' 'MPGEFALCGYEEAETGFQEKYFDLLKAGGTKHHSELLAPFGLSAVDPDFWKKGLSVIERIIDELEALEEA' A
#
# COMPACT_ATOMS: atom_id res chain seq x y z
N MET A 1 30.71 -3.23 11.15
CA MET A 1 29.72 -2.37 11.81
C MET A 1 28.36 -2.70 11.22
N PRO A 2 27.38 -3.22 11.98
CA PRO A 2 26.03 -3.45 11.49
C PRO A 2 25.18 -2.21 11.80
N GLY A 3 24.68 -1.50 10.79
CA GLY A 3 23.83 -0.34 11.07
C GLY A 3 23.35 0.52 9.91
N GLU A 4 23.79 0.28 8.66
CA GLU A 4 23.54 1.22 7.56
C GLU A 4 22.33 0.88 6.67
N PHE A 5 21.68 -0.27 6.89
CA PHE A 5 20.57 -0.73 6.03
C PHE A 5 19.15 -0.32 6.50
N ALA A 6 19.02 0.53 7.54
CA ALA A 6 17.72 0.74 8.21
C ALA A 6 16.93 2.01 7.80
N LEU A 7 17.40 2.86 6.87
CA LEU A 7 16.78 4.19 6.71
C LEU A 7 16.15 4.50 5.34
N CYS A 8 16.28 3.63 4.32
CA CYS A 8 15.92 4.02 2.94
C CYS A 8 14.42 3.94 2.55
N GLY A 9 13.50 3.52 3.44
CA GLY A 9 12.12 3.23 3.03
C GLY A 9 11.00 3.91 3.82
N TYR A 10 11.33 4.64 4.88
CA TYR A 10 10.33 5.19 5.81
C TYR A 10 10.03 6.68 5.58
N GLU A 11 10.95 7.42 4.95
CA GLU A 11 10.85 8.88 4.85
C GLU A 11 10.00 9.36 3.67
N GLU A 12 9.80 8.55 2.63
CA GLU A 12 9.03 8.94 1.43
C GLU A 12 7.54 8.56 1.50
N ALA A 13 7.11 7.84 2.55
CA ALA A 13 5.69 7.66 2.80
C ALA A 13 5.10 9.00 3.22
N GLU A 14 4.13 9.50 2.44
CA GLU A 14 3.36 10.72 2.72
C GLU A 14 3.12 10.87 4.23
N THR A 15 3.62 11.97 4.82
CA THR A 15 3.72 12.13 6.28
C THR A 15 2.41 11.73 6.96
N GLY A 16 2.46 10.69 7.80
CA GLY A 16 1.27 10.15 8.50
C GLY A 16 0.63 8.90 7.87
N PHE A 17 1.07 8.44 6.70
CA PHE A 17 0.60 7.16 6.13
C PHE A 17 0.92 5.99 7.06
N GLN A 18 2.14 5.92 7.56
CA GLN A 18 2.60 4.87 8.45
C GLN A 18 1.76 4.80 9.74
N GLU A 19 1.46 5.94 10.36
CA GLU A 19 0.63 6.01 11.56
C GLU A 19 -0.79 5.50 11.29
N LYS A 20 -1.43 6.00 10.22
CA LYS A 20 -2.75 5.53 9.76
C LYS A 20 -2.75 4.03 9.46
N TYR A 21 -1.67 3.50 8.88
CA TYR A 21 -1.54 2.09 8.56
C TYR A 21 -1.42 1.23 9.82
N PHE A 22 -0.64 1.66 10.82
CA PHE A 22 -0.59 0.97 12.11
C PHE A 22 -1.95 0.97 12.81
N ASP A 23 -2.70 2.06 12.75
CA ASP A 23 -4.03 2.14 13.35
C ASP A 23 -5.04 1.23 12.62
N LEU A 24 -4.93 1.11 11.31
CA LEU A 24 -5.69 0.12 10.52
C LEU A 24 -5.37 -1.31 10.97
N LEU A 25 -4.09 -1.67 11.10
CA LEU A 25 -3.68 -3.01 11.54
C LEU A 25 -4.13 -3.32 12.96
N LYS A 26 -4.00 -2.37 13.89
CA LYS A 26 -4.45 -2.50 15.29
C LYS A 26 -5.95 -2.73 15.40
N ALA A 27 -6.74 -2.13 14.50
CA ALA A 27 -8.18 -2.29 14.51
C ALA A 27 -8.61 -3.73 14.14
N GLY A 28 -7.77 -4.48 13.41
CA GLY A 28 -8.06 -5.86 13.02
C GLY A 28 -9.45 -6.00 12.37
N GLY A 29 -10.26 -6.92 12.86
CA GLY A 29 -11.63 -7.15 12.39
C GLY A 29 -12.74 -6.40 13.17
N THR A 30 -12.38 -5.43 14.02
CA THR A 30 -13.35 -4.80 14.93
C THR A 30 -14.12 -3.62 14.30
N LYS A 31 -13.65 -3.10 13.16
CA LYS A 31 -14.28 -2.01 12.42
C LYS A 31 -14.67 -2.46 11.02
N HIS A 32 -15.72 -1.86 10.48
CA HIS A 32 -16.12 -2.12 9.10
C HIS A 32 -15.04 -1.61 8.13
N HIS A 33 -14.80 -2.33 7.03
CA HIS A 33 -13.74 -2.00 6.07
C HIS A 33 -13.84 -0.57 5.51
N SER A 34 -15.06 -0.04 5.35
CA SER A 34 -15.26 1.36 4.91
C SER A 34 -14.74 2.38 5.92
N GLU A 35 -14.89 2.11 7.22
CA GLU A 35 -14.40 2.99 8.29
C GLU A 35 -12.86 2.94 8.38
N LEU A 36 -12.27 1.78 8.09
CA LEU A 36 -10.82 1.60 8.07
C LEU A 36 -10.15 2.32 6.89
N LEU A 37 -10.84 2.40 5.75
CA LEU A 37 -10.30 3.02 4.53
C LEU A 37 -10.52 4.53 4.46
N ALA A 38 -11.50 5.06 5.20
CA ALA A 38 -11.82 6.49 5.22
C ALA A 38 -10.62 7.42 5.56
N PRO A 39 -9.72 7.11 6.52
CA PRO A 39 -8.55 7.93 6.83
C PRO A 39 -7.53 8.05 5.68
N PHE A 40 -7.61 7.15 4.71
CA PHE A 40 -6.80 7.14 3.49
C PHE A 40 -7.53 7.81 2.30
N GLY A 41 -8.77 8.27 2.50
CA GLY A 41 -9.61 8.77 1.42
C GLY A 41 -10.01 7.70 0.40
N LEU A 42 -9.94 6.41 0.79
CA LEU A 42 -10.19 5.28 -0.10
C LEU A 42 -11.58 4.69 0.13
N SER A 43 -12.17 4.18 -0.95
CA SER A 43 -13.46 3.52 -0.93
C SER A 43 -13.43 2.24 -1.76
N ALA A 44 -13.65 1.10 -1.12
CA ALA A 44 -13.66 -0.20 -1.82
C ALA A 44 -14.89 -0.42 -2.72
N VAL A 45 -15.90 0.46 -2.67
CA VAL A 45 -17.04 0.42 -3.60
C VAL A 45 -16.79 1.27 -4.85
N ASP A 46 -15.73 2.09 -4.85
CA ASP A 46 -15.37 2.93 -6.00
C ASP A 46 -14.66 2.07 -7.06
N PRO A 47 -15.19 1.97 -8.30
CA PRO A 47 -14.51 1.27 -9.38
C PRO A 47 -13.11 1.82 -9.70
N ASP A 48 -12.89 3.13 -9.52
CA ASP A 48 -11.60 3.76 -9.83
C ASP A 48 -10.52 3.35 -8.82
N PHE A 49 -10.90 3.04 -7.58
CA PHE A 49 -10.00 2.42 -6.60
C PHE A 49 -9.45 1.08 -7.11
N TRP A 50 -10.33 0.23 -7.64
CA TRP A 50 -9.93 -1.07 -8.19
C TRP A 50 -9.10 -0.95 -9.46
N LYS A 51 -9.41 -0.02 -10.35
CA LYS A 51 -8.57 0.24 -11.54
C LYS A 51 -7.14 0.58 -11.13
N LYS A 52 -6.96 1.48 -10.15
CA LYS A 52 -5.64 1.84 -9.64
C LYS A 52 -4.91 0.63 -9.04
N GLY A 53 -5.60 -0.19 -8.24
CA GLY A 53 -5.02 -1.40 -7.67
C GLY A 53 -4.60 -2.42 -8.73
N LEU A 54 -5.44 -2.62 -9.75
CA LEU A 54 -5.16 -3.55 -10.85
C LEU A 54 -4.00 -3.07 -11.72
N SER A 55 -3.86 -1.77 -11.99
CA SER A 55 -2.70 -1.24 -12.73
C SER A 55 -1.37 -1.44 -11.98
N VAL A 56 -1.38 -1.47 -10.64
CA VAL A 56 -0.17 -1.81 -9.88
C VAL A 56 0.20 -3.28 -10.09
N ILE A 57 -0.78 -4.18 -10.11
CA ILE A 57 -0.56 -5.61 -10.35
C ILE A 57 -0.10 -5.85 -11.79
N GLU A 58 -0.73 -5.19 -12.76
CA GLU A 58 -0.34 -5.21 -14.18
C GLU A 58 1.13 -4.87 -14.36
N ARG A 59 1.59 -3.74 -13.77
CA ARG A 59 3.01 -3.37 -13.81
C ARG A 59 3.93 -4.44 -13.22
N ILE A 60 3.53 -5.11 -12.13
CA ILE A 60 4.35 -6.18 -11.52
C ILE A 60 4.45 -7.38 -12.46
N ILE A 61 3.39 -7.67 -13.23
CA ILE A 61 3.40 -8.74 -14.23
C ILE A 61 4.31 -8.33 -15.40
N ASP A 62 4.21 -7.11 -15.91
CA ASP A 62 5.08 -6.61 -16.98
C ASP A 62 6.56 -6.65 -16.56
N GLU A 63 6.86 -6.25 -15.32
CA GLU A 63 8.21 -6.34 -14.72
C GLU A 63 8.70 -7.79 -14.66
N LEU A 64 7.82 -8.76 -14.36
CA LEU A 64 8.17 -10.18 -14.33
C LEU A 64 8.43 -10.74 -15.73
N GLU A 65 7.58 -10.43 -16.71
CA GLU A 65 7.74 -10.86 -18.10
C GLU A 65 9.05 -10.33 -18.71
N ALA A 66 9.40 -9.07 -18.42
CA ALA A 66 10.66 -8.46 -18.88
C ALA A 66 11.92 -9.14 -18.32
N LEU A 67 11.84 -9.81 -17.17
CA LEU A 67 12.94 -10.59 -16.61
C LEU A 67 13.11 -11.95 -17.30
N GLU A 68 12.06 -12.52 -17.91
CA GLU A 68 12.14 -13.77 -18.66
C GLU A 68 12.69 -13.58 -20.08
N GLU A 69 12.52 -12.40 -20.68
CA GLU A 69 13.07 -12.06 -22.00
C GLU A 69 14.55 -11.63 -21.98
N ALA A 70 15.15 -11.46 -20.79
CA ALA A 70 16.54 -11.04 -20.58
C ALA A 70 17.54 -12.20 -20.52
#